data_AF-A0A2N0X8Y3-F1
#
_entry.id   AF-A0A2N0X8Y3-F1
#
_cell.length_a   1.000
_cell.length_b   1.000
_cell.length_c   1.000
_cell.angle_alpha   90.00
_cell.angle_beta   90.00
_cell.angle_gamma   90.00
#
_symmetry.space_group_name_H-M   'P 1'
#
loop_
_entity.id
_entity.type
_entity.pdbx_description
1 polymer ?
#
loop_
_entity_poly.entity_id
_entity_poly.type
_entity_poly.pdbx_seq_one_letter_code
_entity_poly.pdbx_strand_id
1 'polypeptide(L)'
;MMAEGVIIAAVTAVSGLVVAFWQRRGQHEATAAGQYQALVDDLQELRREQREENTELRLQLQKLQTEYEQLRRALARLEDVEAALRQRYQVAVEYISTLRSLVPVARRPPVPEELRGDIT
;
A
#
# COMPACT_ATOMS: atom_id res chain seq x y z
N MET A 1 -5.56 -56.96 -68.28
CA MET A 1 -6.55 -56.10 -67.57
C MET A 1 -6.25 -56.04 -66.06
N MET A 2 -5.02 -55.73 -65.65
CA MET A 2 -4.63 -55.67 -64.21
C MET A 2 -3.94 -54.35 -63.83
N ALA A 3 -3.79 -53.40 -64.78
CA ALA A 3 -3.02 -52.18 -64.57
C ALA A 3 -3.87 -50.97 -64.16
N GLU A 4 -5.16 -50.94 -64.52
CA GLU A 4 -6.04 -49.77 -64.27
C GLU A 4 -6.54 -49.69 -62.82
N GLY A 5 -6.75 -50.83 -62.15
CA GLY A 5 -7.20 -50.85 -60.76
C GLY A 5 -6.17 -50.37 -59.73
N VAL A 6 -4.87 -50.54 -60.03
CA VAL A 6 -3.77 -50.13 -59.14
C VAL A 6 -3.59 -48.62 -59.13
N ILE A 7 -3.80 -47.95 -60.26
CA ILE A 7 -3.65 -46.50 -60.40
C ILE A 7 -4.76 -45.78 -59.62
N ILE A 8 -6.00 -46.26 -59.70
CA ILE A 8 -7.13 -45.65 -58.98
C ILE A 8 -6.97 -45.80 -57.47
N ALA A 9 -6.50 -46.96 -56.99
CA ALA A 9 -6.23 -47.21 -55.58
C ALA A 9 -5.07 -46.35 -55.05
N ALA A 10 -4.02 -46.14 -55.85
CA ALA A 10 -2.91 -45.28 -55.47
C ALA A 10 -3.33 -43.79 -55.37
N VAL A 11 -4.15 -43.30 -56.31
CA VAL A 11 -4.62 -41.90 -56.31
C VAL A 11 -5.58 -41.62 -55.15
N THR A 12 -6.43 -42.57 -54.77
CA THR A 12 -7.32 -42.43 -53.59
C THR A 12 -6.56 -42.52 -52.26
N ALA A 13 -5.57 -43.40 -52.14
CA ALA A 13 -4.73 -43.47 -50.94
C ALA A 13 -3.90 -42.19 -50.72
N VAL A 14 -3.34 -41.62 -51.79
CA VAL A 14 -2.61 -40.33 -51.72
C VAL A 14 -3.56 -39.17 -51.38
N SER A 15 -4.77 -39.17 -51.94
CA SER A 15 -5.79 -38.15 -51.64
C SER A 15 -6.25 -38.20 -50.18
N GLY A 16 -6.45 -39.41 -49.62
CA GLY A 16 -6.79 -39.60 -48.20
C GLY A 16 -5.69 -39.14 -47.25
N LEU A 17 -4.42 -39.34 -47.61
CA LEU A 17 -3.28 -38.88 -46.81
C LEU A 17 -3.12 -37.35 -46.83
N VAL A 18 -3.39 -36.70 -47.96
CA VAL A 18 -3.35 -35.23 -48.06
C VAL A 18 -4.46 -34.59 -47.23
N VAL A 19 -5.68 -35.16 -47.26
CA VAL A 19 -6.80 -34.70 -46.43
C VAL A 19 -6.51 -34.90 -44.94
N ALA A 20 -5.99 -36.08 -44.55
CA ALA A 20 -5.62 -36.34 -43.16
C ALA A 20 -4.48 -35.44 -42.66
N PHE A 21 -3.50 -35.10 -43.52
CA PHE A 21 -2.42 -34.18 -43.18
C PHE A 21 -2.90 -32.74 -43.02
N TRP A 22 -3.80 -32.28 -43.88
CA TRP A 22 -4.44 -30.95 -43.76
C TRP A 22 -5.32 -30.84 -42.51
N GLN A 23 -6.11 -31.87 -42.23
CA GLN A 23 -6.99 -31.91 -41.06
C GLN A 23 -6.19 -31.98 -39.74
N ARG A 24 -5.03 -32.65 -39.74
CA ARG A 24 -4.09 -32.67 -38.61
C ARG A 24 -3.42 -31.30 -38.37
N ARG A 25 -3.10 -30.55 -39.43
CA ARG A 25 -2.59 -29.16 -39.29
C ARG A 25 -3.65 -28.20 -38.75
N GLY A 26 -4.88 -28.27 -39.27
CA GLY A 26 -5.98 -27.42 -38.80
C GLY A 26 -6.34 -27.65 -37.32
N GLN A 27 -6.24 -28.89 -36.82
CA GLN A 27 -6.45 -29.16 -35.39
C GLN A 27 -5.32 -28.61 -34.51
N HIS A 28 -4.05 -28.69 -34.94
CA HIS A 28 -2.94 -28.08 -34.19
C HIS A 28 -3.00 -26.55 -34.18
N GLU A 29 -3.39 -25.93 -35.29
CA GLU A 29 -3.60 -24.47 -35.39
C GLU A 29 -4.79 -24.00 -34.54
N ALA A 30 -5.89 -24.75 -34.52
CA ALA A 30 -7.04 -24.46 -33.66
C ALA A 30 -6.69 -24.59 -32.16
N THR A 31 -5.89 -25.59 -31.78
CA THR A 31 -5.43 -25.73 -30.39
C THR A 31 -4.43 -24.65 -29.98
N ALA A 32 -3.53 -24.24 -30.88
CA ALA A 32 -2.58 -23.17 -30.62
C ALA A 32 -3.30 -21.82 -30.50
N ALA A 33 -4.24 -21.52 -31.40
CA ALA A 33 -5.07 -20.32 -31.32
C ALA A 33 -5.89 -20.26 -30.03
N GLY A 34 -6.46 -21.39 -29.59
CA GLY A 34 -7.16 -21.49 -28.30
C GLY A 34 -6.25 -21.26 -27.09
N GLN A 35 -5.01 -21.76 -27.12
CA GLN A 35 -4.02 -21.54 -26.06
C GLN A 35 -3.54 -20.08 -26.01
N TYR A 36 -3.31 -19.45 -27.17
CA TYR A 36 -2.98 -18.03 -27.23
C TYR A 36 -4.13 -17.15 -26.76
N GLN A 37 -5.37 -17.50 -27.11
CA GLN A 37 -6.56 -16.80 -26.64
C GLN A 37 -6.67 -16.87 -25.10
N ALA A 38 -6.54 -18.07 -24.53
CA ALA A 38 -6.55 -18.26 -23.07
C ALA A 38 -5.43 -17.46 -22.38
N LEU A 39 -4.22 -17.47 -22.94
CA LEU A 39 -3.09 -16.71 -22.38
C LEU A 39 -3.32 -15.19 -22.48
N VAL A 40 -3.98 -14.71 -23.53
CA VAL A 40 -4.36 -13.30 -23.64
C VAL A 40 -5.43 -12.93 -22.61
N ASP A 41 -6.41 -13.81 -22.39
CA ASP A 41 -7.46 -13.60 -21.39
C ASP A 41 -6.87 -13.59 -19.97
N ASP A 42 -5.98 -14.54 -19.63
CA ASP A 42 -5.25 -14.57 -18.36
C ASP A 42 -4.41 -13.30 -18.14
N LEU A 43 -3.72 -12.82 -19.17
CA LEU A 43 -2.94 -11.57 -19.09
C LEU A 43 -3.84 -10.34 -18.93
N GLN A 44 -5.04 -10.35 -19.49
CA GLN A 44 -6.02 -9.27 -19.31
C GLN A 44 -6.58 -9.27 -17.89
N GLU A 45 -6.86 -10.45 -17.33
CA GLU A 45 -7.31 -10.62 -15.95
C GLU A 45 -6.22 -10.16 -14.97
N LEU A 46 -4.99 -10.66 -15.11
CA LEU A 46 -3.86 -10.21 -14.28
C LEU A 46 -3.63 -8.69 -14.36
N ARG A 47 -3.74 -8.11 -15.56
CA ARG A 47 -3.63 -6.65 -15.72
C ARG A 47 -4.75 -5.91 -15.00
N ARG A 48 -5.96 -6.47 -14.97
CA ARG A 48 -7.10 -5.89 -14.26
C ARG A 48 -6.89 -5.97 -12.76
N GLU A 49 -6.54 -7.14 -12.23
CA GLU A 49 -6.23 -7.33 -10.81
C GLU A 49 -5.13 -6.38 -10.34
N GLN A 50 -4.02 -6.30 -11.08
CA GLN A 50 -2.93 -5.37 -10.76
C GLN A 50 -3.38 -3.91 -10.75
N ARG A 51 -4.32 -3.51 -11.61
CA ARG A 51 -4.87 -2.14 -11.61
C ARG A 51 -5.74 -1.90 -10.38
N GLU A 52 -6.57 -2.88 -10.02
CA GLU A 52 -7.43 -2.83 -8.84
C GLU A 52 -6.59 -2.74 -7.55
N GLU A 53 -5.58 -3.60 -7.41
CA GLU A 53 -4.59 -3.55 -6.32
C GLU A 53 -3.85 -2.20 -6.29
N ASN A 54 -3.41 -1.69 -7.45
CA ASN A 54 -2.73 -0.40 -7.50
C ASN A 54 -3.64 0.75 -7.06
N THR A 55 -4.92 0.73 -7.45
CA THR A 55 -5.89 1.71 -6.98
C THR A 55 -6.13 1.61 -5.47
N GLU A 56 -6.24 0.40 -4.93
CA GLU A 56 -6.40 0.20 -3.49
C GLU A 56 -5.19 0.72 -2.72
N LEU A 57 -3.97 0.37 -3.15
CA LEU A 57 -2.74 0.86 -2.53
C LEU A 57 -2.63 2.38 -2.58
N ARG A 58 -3.05 3.03 -3.68
CA ARG A 58 -3.10 4.50 -3.76
C ARG A 58 -4.07 5.10 -2.76
N LEU A 59 -5.25 4.51 -2.58
CA LEU A 59 -6.23 4.96 -1.59
C LEU A 59 -5.69 4.79 -0.17
N GLN A 60 -5.06 3.66 0.13
CA GLN A 60 -4.42 3.42 1.42
C GLN A 60 -3.30 4.43 1.70
N LEU A 61 -2.44 4.71 0.70
CA LEU A 61 -1.39 5.73 0.81
C LEU A 61 -1.97 7.12 1.06
N GLN A 62 -3.04 7.51 0.36
CA GLN A 62 -3.68 8.80 0.57
C GLN A 62 -4.29 8.92 1.98
N LYS A 63 -4.89 7.84 2.48
CA LYS A 63 -5.41 7.78 3.86
C LYS A 63 -4.28 7.93 4.88
N LEU A 64 -3.20 7.18 4.73
CA LEU A 64 -2.01 7.26 5.59
C LEU A 64 -1.37 8.66 5.58
N GLN A 65 -1.26 9.29 4.41
CA GLN A 65 -0.78 10.68 4.30
C GLN A 65 -1.67 11.66 5.06
N THR A 66 -2.99 11.49 4.95
CA THR A 66 -3.96 12.33 5.67
C THR A 66 -3.85 12.15 7.19
N GLU A 67 -3.75 10.91 7.67
CA GLU A 67 -3.56 10.59 9.09
C GLU A 67 -2.23 11.15 9.61
N TYR A 68 -1.15 11.01 8.84
CA TYR A 68 0.16 11.58 9.17
C TYR A 68 0.10 13.10 9.32
N GLU A 69 -0.55 13.81 8.39
CA GLU A 69 -0.72 15.26 8.49
C GLU A 69 -1.54 15.67 9.72
N GLN A 70 -2.60 14.93 10.04
CA GLN A 70 -3.40 15.19 11.23
C GLN A 70 -2.59 15.01 12.51
N LEU A 71 -1.85 13.90 12.61
CA LEU A 71 -0.96 13.64 13.74
C LEU A 71 0.12 14.70 13.88
N ARG A 72 0.73 15.13 12.76
CA ARG A 72 1.73 16.20 12.76
C ARG A 72 1.15 17.52 13.28
N ARG A 73 -0.07 17.89 12.87
CA ARG A 73 -0.76 19.09 13.37
C ARG A 73 -1.12 18.96 14.86
N ALA A 74 -1.53 17.77 15.30
CA ALA A 74 -1.84 17.51 16.69
C ALA A 74 -0.59 17.62 17.58
N LEU A 75 0.54 17.08 17.13
CA LEU A 75 1.82 17.17 17.82
C LEU A 75 2.26 18.63 17.97
N ALA A 76 2.23 19.42 16.89
CA ALA A 76 2.56 20.85 16.96
C ALA A 76 1.69 21.61 17.98
N ARG A 77 0.38 21.32 18.04
CA ARG A 77 -0.51 21.92 19.05
C ARG A 77 -0.15 21.53 20.47
N LEU A 78 0.28 20.28 20.69
CA LEU A 78 0.71 19.82 22.02
C LEU A 78 2.00 20.49 22.44
N GLU A 79 2.97 20.65 21.53
CA GLU A 79 4.21 21.38 21.77
C GLU A 79 3.94 22.85 22.14
N ASP A 80 3.00 23.52 21.44
CA ASP A 80 2.59 24.88 21.77
C ASP A 80 1.94 24.97 23.17
N VAL A 81 1.09 24.01 23.52
CA VAL A 81 0.45 23.93 24.84
C VAL A 81 1.48 23.68 25.93
N GLU A 82 2.43 22.78 25.71
CA GLU A 82 3.52 22.51 26.64
C GLU A 82 4.37 23.76 26.87
N ALA A 83 4.75 24.47 25.81
CA ALA A 83 5.50 25.72 25.89
C ALA A 83 4.74 26.78 26.71
N ALA A 84 3.44 26.94 26.45
CA ALA A 84 2.59 27.88 27.20
C ALA A 84 2.45 27.50 28.68
N LEU A 85 2.29 26.21 29.00
CA LEU A 85 2.23 25.72 30.38
C LEU A 85 3.56 25.94 31.09
N ARG A 86 4.69 25.69 30.42
CA ARG A 86 6.02 25.92 30.96
C ARG A 86 6.28 27.39 31.29
N GLN A 87 5.84 28.30 30.41
CA GLN A 87 5.91 29.74 30.70
C GLN A 87 5.04 30.13 31.89
N ARG A 88 3.79 29.65 31.97
CA ARG A 88 2.91 29.91 33.12
C ARG A 88 3.49 29.39 34.42
N TYR A 89 4.12 28.21 34.37
CA TYR A 89 4.81 27.63 35.51
C TYR A 89 5.97 28.51 35.98
N GLN A 90 6.83 28.98 35.06
CA GLN A 90 7.93 29.88 35.40
C GLN A 90 7.43 31.18 36.06
N VAL A 91 6.40 31.80 35.50
CA VAL A 91 5.79 33.01 36.08
C VAL A 91 5.23 32.74 37.48
N ALA A 92 4.59 31.58 37.69
CA ALA A 92 4.07 31.20 39.00
C ALA A 92 5.20 30.98 40.03
N VAL A 93 6.29 30.31 39.62
CA VAL A 93 7.48 30.10 40.45
C VAL A 93 8.11 31.43 40.85
N GLU A 94 8.33 32.34 39.90
CA GLU A 94 8.86 33.69 40.17
C GLU A 94 7.97 34.50 41.12
N TYR A 95 6.65 34.41 40.94
CA TYR A 95 5.70 35.07 41.82
C TYR A 95 5.78 34.51 43.25
N ILE A 96 5.84 33.18 43.40
CA ILE A 96 5.96 32.51 44.70
C ILE A 96 7.30 32.85 45.37
N SER A 97 8.41 32.84 44.64
CA SER A 97 9.73 33.17 45.19
C SER A 97 9.76 34.61 45.70
N THR A 98 9.18 35.55 44.94
CA THR A 98 9.03 36.96 45.32
C THR A 98 8.19 37.09 46.59
N LEU A 99 6.99 36.51 46.64
CA LEU A 99 6.14 36.57 47.84
C LEU A 99 6.79 35.94 49.05
N ARG A 100 7.46 34.79 48.88
CA ARG A 100 8.14 34.08 49.96
C ARG A 100 9.27 34.91 50.55
N SER A 101 9.97 35.70 49.73
CA SER A 101 11.02 36.61 50.19
C SER A 101 10.51 37.63 51.21
N LEU A 102 9.26 38.09 51.06
CA LEU A 102 8.59 39.06 51.93
C LEU A 102 8.14 38.47 53.27
N VAL A 103 7.99 37.14 53.36
CA VAL A 103 7.62 36.45 54.59
C VAL A 103 8.87 36.25 55.46
N PRO A 104 8.85 36.61 56.76
CA PRO A 104 9.95 36.34 57.67
C PRO A 104 10.31 34.86 57.70
N VAL A 105 11.60 34.53 57.66
CA VAL A 105 12.10 33.15 57.53
C VAL A 105 11.47 32.18 58.53
N ALA A 106 11.29 32.61 59.79
CA ALA A 106 10.70 31.81 60.86
C ALA A 106 9.21 31.46 60.66
N ARG A 107 8.51 32.10 59.71
CA ARG A 107 7.09 31.86 59.39
C ARG A 107 6.87 31.38 57.96
N ARG A 108 7.94 31.09 57.20
CA ARG A 108 7.81 30.63 55.81
C ARG A 108 7.24 29.22 55.79
N PRO A 109 6.18 28.96 54.99
CA PRO A 109 5.74 27.59 54.75
C PRO A 109 6.86 26.78 54.04
N PRO A 110 6.92 25.45 54.27
CA PRO A 110 7.85 24.58 53.56
C PRO A 110 7.55 24.57 52.06
N VAL A 111 8.60 24.49 51.23
CA VAL A 111 8.45 24.37 49.77
C VAL A 111 8.16 22.90 49.43
N PRO A 112 7.10 22.63 48.65
CA PRO A 112 6.82 21.30 48.12
C PRO A 112 8.06 20.70 47.42
N GLU A 113 8.25 19.39 47.52
CA GLU A 113 9.46 18.74 46.96
C GLU A 113 9.58 19.00 45.45
N GLU A 114 8.45 19.07 44.74
CA GLU A 114 8.38 19.28 43.29
C GLU A 114 8.93 20.66 42.87
N LEU A 115 8.91 21.66 43.76
CA LEU A 115 9.33 23.03 43.47
C LEU A 115 10.70 23.38 44.08
N ARG A 116 11.32 22.44 44.81
CA ARG A 116 12.52 22.71 45.61
C ARG A 116 13.75 23.03 44.78
N GLY A 117 13.80 22.54 43.53
CA GLY A 117 14.86 22.87 42.55
C GLY A 117 14.64 24.19 41.82
N ASP A 118 13.39 24.66 41.76
CA ASP A 118 13.01 25.82 40.94
C ASP A 118 12.86 27.10 41.77
N ILE A 119 12.60 26.99 43.07
CA ILE A 119 12.55 28.11 44.02
C ILE A 119 13.86 28.16 44.79
N THR A 120 14.82 28.95 44.30
CA THR A 120 16.08 29.29 45.00
C THR A 120 16.00 30.62 45.73
#